data_AF-A0AAW0CPB7-F1
#
_entry.id   AF-A0AAW0CPB7-F1
#
_cell.length_a   1.000
_cell.length_b   1.000
_cell.length_c   1.000
_cell.angle_alpha   90.00
_cell.angle_beta   90.00
_cell.angle_gamma   90.00
#
_symmetry.space_group_name_H-M   'P 1'
#
loop_
_entity.id
_entity.type
_entity.pdbx_description
1 polymer ?
#
loop_
_entity_poly.entity_id
_entity_poly.type
_entity_poly.pdbx_seq_one_letter_code
_entity_poly.pdbx_strand_id
1 'polypeptide(L)'
;MKSSFLLLSALVGLAIATPTPQKRQVTLDGNPFEGRTLHANAKYRAEVEAAADAITDATLKEAALKVADVGSFLWLDTISTIDTFEDYLTETGENEIFGVVIYDLPGRDCNAKASNGELAVGEIDRYKSEYIDPIAAIIEAHPEIAIAAVIEPDSLPNLVTNSDNPACQSAAAGYREGVPYALSSLNFPNVAMYIDAGHGGWLGWNDNLQPGAQELASAYTAAGSPSSVHGFATNVAGWNALVQQPGEFSSDPDAQYNAAQDEDRYVTMFGNALSSAGMPNHAIVDTGRNGVTGLRSEWGHWCNVNGAGFGVRPTTSTGNTLIDSLVWVKPGGESDGTSDTSATRYDSFCGEADAFKPSPEAGTWNQAYFEMLLENANPAF
;
A
#
# COMPACT_ATOMS: atom_id res chain seq x y z
N MET A 1 74.09 49.62 10.55
CA MET A 1 72.93 48.95 11.15
C MET A 1 71.81 48.95 10.12
N LYS A 2 71.45 47.77 9.62
CA LYS A 2 70.36 47.54 8.67
C LYS A 2 69.04 47.43 9.45
N SER A 3 67.97 48.07 9.00
CA SER A 3 66.61 47.73 9.46
C SER A 3 65.70 47.56 8.24
N SER A 4 65.15 46.36 8.13
CA SER A 4 64.31 45.87 7.05
C SER A 4 62.85 46.30 7.24
N PHE A 5 62.21 46.72 6.15
CA PHE A 5 60.74 46.81 6.05
C PHE A 5 60.19 45.44 5.66
N LEU A 6 59.30 44.86 6.48
CA LEU A 6 58.47 43.72 6.09
C LEU A 6 57.17 44.22 5.45
N LEU A 7 56.92 43.86 4.19
CA LEU A 7 55.59 43.92 3.59
C LEU A 7 54.82 42.63 3.94
N LEU A 8 53.63 42.79 4.51
CA LEU A 8 52.67 41.71 4.72
C LEU A 8 51.72 41.67 3.52
N SER A 9 51.82 40.63 2.68
CA SER A 9 50.88 40.37 1.59
C SER A 9 49.75 39.47 2.09
N ALA A 10 48.54 40.00 2.16
CA ALA A 10 47.33 39.22 2.44
C ALA A 10 46.87 38.52 1.15
N LEU A 11 46.95 37.19 1.10
CA LEU A 11 46.27 36.39 0.09
C LEU A 11 44.80 36.25 0.48
N VAL A 12 43.91 36.85 -0.31
CA VAL A 12 42.48 36.54 -0.29
C VAL A 12 42.27 35.30 -1.16
N GLY A 13 42.08 34.14 -0.54
CA GLY A 13 41.69 32.91 -1.23
C GLY A 13 40.20 32.97 -1.60
N LEU A 14 39.88 33.07 -2.90
CA LEU A 14 38.53 32.82 -3.38
C LEU A 14 38.26 31.32 -3.26
N ALA A 15 37.39 30.92 -2.33
CA ALA A 15 36.81 29.58 -2.32
C ALA A 15 35.83 29.48 -3.50
N ILE A 16 36.19 28.70 -4.52
CA ILE A 16 35.27 28.33 -5.61
C ILE A 16 34.35 27.26 -5.05
N ALA A 17 33.12 27.64 -4.68
CA ALA A 17 32.08 26.68 -4.34
C ALA A 17 31.74 25.87 -5.60
N THR A 18 32.05 24.58 -5.59
CA THR A 18 31.58 23.65 -6.63
C THR A 18 30.05 23.57 -6.54
N PRO A 19 29.31 23.75 -7.65
CA PRO A 19 27.87 23.60 -7.62
C PRO A 19 27.52 22.18 -7.18
N THR A 20 26.70 22.04 -6.14
CA THR A 20 26.09 20.76 -5.80
C THR A 20 25.27 20.29 -7.00
N PRO A 21 25.38 19.02 -7.44
CA PRO A 21 24.53 18.51 -8.51
C PRO A 21 23.06 18.72 -8.13
N GLN A 22 22.32 19.46 -8.93
CA GLN A 22 20.89 19.65 -8.70
C GLN A 22 20.16 18.36 -9.10
N LYS A 23 19.44 17.76 -8.14
CA LYS A 23 18.57 16.60 -8.37
C LYS A 23 17.53 16.95 -9.44
N ARG A 24 17.35 16.05 -10.42
CA ARG A 24 16.43 16.25 -11.54
C ARG A 24 15.01 15.94 -11.10
N GLN A 25 14.10 16.91 -11.14
CA GLN A 25 12.68 16.68 -10.85
C GLN A 25 12.07 15.66 -11.83
N VAL A 26 11.45 14.63 -11.29
CA VAL A 26 10.53 13.72 -11.99
C VAL A 26 9.13 14.31 -11.96
N THR A 27 8.44 14.20 -13.10
CA THR A 27 7.01 14.46 -13.22
C THR A 27 6.34 13.20 -13.76
N LEU A 28 5.24 12.78 -13.15
CA LEU A 28 4.49 11.58 -13.55
C LEU A 28 3.29 11.99 -14.41
N ASP A 29 3.53 12.10 -15.73
CA ASP A 29 2.48 12.34 -16.71
C ASP A 29 1.96 11.00 -17.29
N GLY A 30 0.64 10.83 -17.39
CA GLY A 30 0.04 9.58 -17.85
C GLY A 30 0.14 8.46 -16.81
N ASN A 31 0.25 7.20 -17.25
CA ASN A 31 0.40 6.06 -16.34
C ASN A 31 1.77 6.13 -15.63
N PRO A 32 1.83 6.26 -14.29
CA PRO A 32 3.09 6.44 -13.57
C PRO A 32 4.01 5.21 -13.61
N PHE A 33 3.46 4.01 -13.85
CA PHE A 33 4.22 2.76 -13.95
C PHE A 33 4.73 2.46 -15.37
N GLU A 34 4.25 3.18 -16.40
CA GLU A 34 4.65 2.90 -17.78
C GLU A 34 6.15 3.17 -17.98
N GLY A 35 6.86 2.15 -18.47
CA GLY A 35 8.32 2.19 -18.64
C GLY A 35 9.13 2.11 -17.35
N ARG A 36 8.50 1.84 -16.19
CA ARG A 36 9.16 1.67 -14.89
C ARG A 36 8.91 0.29 -14.30
N THR A 37 9.87 -0.20 -13.53
CA THR A 37 9.66 -1.38 -12.66
C THR A 37 9.33 -0.93 -11.24
N LEU A 38 8.40 -1.62 -10.58
CA LEU A 38 8.18 -1.41 -9.16
C LEU A 38 9.44 -1.82 -8.39
N HIS A 39 9.97 -0.92 -7.57
CA HIS A 39 11.22 -1.14 -6.83
C HIS A 39 11.07 -2.25 -5.79
N ALA A 40 12.06 -3.16 -5.73
CA ALA A 40 12.14 -4.22 -4.72
C ALA A 40 12.93 -3.72 -3.49
N ASN A 41 12.20 -3.10 -2.56
CA ASN A 41 12.78 -2.45 -1.37
C ASN A 41 13.61 -3.42 -0.50
N ALA A 42 14.69 -2.93 0.12
CA ALA A 42 15.57 -3.77 0.91
C ALA A 42 14.94 -4.34 2.19
N LYS A 43 13.88 -3.72 2.75
CA LYS A 43 13.17 -4.26 3.93
C LYS A 43 12.64 -5.66 3.64
N TYR A 44 11.78 -5.79 2.64
CA TYR A 44 11.13 -7.07 2.31
C TYR A 44 12.14 -8.06 1.71
N ARG A 45 13.11 -7.58 0.92
CA ARG A 45 14.23 -8.41 0.45
C ARG A 45 14.95 -9.10 1.61
N ALA A 46 15.26 -8.38 2.69
CA ALA A 46 15.96 -8.95 3.84
C ALA A 46 15.14 -10.04 4.55
N GLU A 47 13.82 -9.85 4.67
CA GLU A 47 12.92 -10.88 5.23
C GLU A 47 12.89 -12.13 4.35
N VAL A 48 12.78 -11.96 3.04
CA VAL A 48 12.79 -13.06 2.07
C VAL A 48 14.13 -13.80 2.05
N GLU A 49 15.26 -13.10 2.09
CA GLU A 49 16.59 -13.71 2.13
C GLU A 49 16.79 -14.52 3.42
N ALA A 50 16.35 -13.98 4.56
CA ALA A 50 16.35 -14.71 5.84
C ALA A 50 15.46 -15.95 5.79
N ALA A 51 14.28 -15.84 5.16
CA ALA A 51 13.37 -16.97 4.94
C ALA A 51 13.98 -18.04 4.03
N ALA A 52 14.63 -17.64 2.94
CA ALA A 52 15.31 -18.54 2.02
C ALA A 52 16.46 -19.30 2.70
N ASP A 53 17.11 -18.70 3.70
CA ASP A 53 18.13 -19.38 4.50
C ASP A 53 17.56 -20.42 5.47
N ALA A 54 16.29 -20.30 5.86
CA ALA A 54 15.58 -21.30 6.65
C ALA A 54 15.02 -22.46 5.80
N ILE A 55 14.84 -22.28 4.48
CA ILE A 55 14.27 -23.29 3.58
C ILE A 55 15.32 -24.37 3.23
N THR A 56 14.98 -25.63 3.50
CA THR A 56 15.86 -26.77 3.19
C THR A 56 15.68 -27.34 1.78
N ASP A 57 14.49 -27.19 1.18
CA ASP A 57 14.26 -27.65 -0.19
C ASP A 57 14.94 -26.70 -1.18
N ALA A 58 15.81 -27.22 -2.04
CA ALA A 58 16.63 -26.40 -2.93
C ALA A 58 15.80 -25.65 -3.98
N THR A 59 14.71 -26.25 -4.47
CA THR A 59 13.84 -25.64 -5.48
C THR A 59 13.03 -24.51 -4.86
N LEU A 60 12.47 -24.76 -3.67
CA LEU A 60 11.72 -23.76 -2.93
C LEU A 60 12.61 -22.60 -2.47
N LYS A 61 13.87 -22.88 -2.09
CA LYS A 61 14.86 -21.84 -1.78
C LYS A 61 15.17 -20.96 -2.99
N GLU A 62 15.35 -21.56 -4.18
CA GLU A 62 15.56 -20.79 -5.41
C GLU A 62 14.33 -19.92 -5.73
N ALA A 63 13.12 -20.47 -5.58
CA ALA A 63 11.89 -19.72 -5.75
C ALA A 63 11.75 -18.55 -4.76
N ALA A 64 12.10 -18.78 -3.49
CA ALA A 64 12.13 -17.75 -2.45
C ALA A 64 13.05 -16.59 -2.83
N LEU A 65 14.28 -16.88 -3.27
CA LEU A 65 15.22 -15.82 -3.66
C LEU A 65 14.74 -14.99 -4.84
N LYS A 66 13.94 -15.56 -5.75
CA LYS A 66 13.31 -14.78 -6.84
C LYS A 66 12.24 -13.81 -6.33
N VAL A 67 11.57 -14.10 -5.21
CA VAL A 67 10.61 -13.17 -4.58
C VAL A 67 11.31 -11.89 -4.14
N ALA A 68 12.57 -11.99 -3.71
CA ALA A 68 13.35 -10.85 -3.25
C ALA A 68 13.57 -9.78 -4.33
N ASP A 69 13.47 -10.18 -5.61
CA ASP A 69 13.59 -9.31 -6.78
C ASP A 69 12.22 -8.83 -7.33
N VAL A 70 11.11 -9.20 -6.70
CA VAL A 70 9.79 -8.70 -7.04
C VAL A 70 9.49 -7.43 -6.24
N GLY A 71 9.20 -6.33 -6.94
CA GLY A 71 8.80 -5.08 -6.30
C GLY A 71 7.57 -5.22 -5.41
N SER A 72 7.62 -4.64 -4.22
CA SER A 72 6.51 -4.56 -3.27
C SER A 72 6.46 -3.20 -2.58
N PHE A 73 5.30 -2.82 -2.06
CA PHE A 73 5.15 -1.56 -1.35
C PHE A 73 5.77 -1.64 0.05
N LEU A 74 6.48 -0.58 0.46
CA LEU A 74 6.93 -0.37 1.83
C LEU A 74 5.77 0.20 2.67
N TRP A 75 5.41 -0.45 3.77
CA TRP A 75 4.37 0.03 4.68
C TRP A 75 4.97 0.95 5.73
N LEU A 76 4.49 2.20 5.78
CA LEU A 76 4.78 3.11 6.86
C LEU A 76 3.67 3.02 7.90
N ASP A 77 3.59 1.89 8.62
CA ASP A 77 2.45 1.55 9.49
C ASP A 77 2.57 2.06 10.94
N THR A 78 3.62 2.83 11.25
CA THR A 78 3.82 3.56 12.51
C THR A 78 4.77 4.74 12.26
N ILE A 79 4.80 5.75 13.13
CA ILE A 79 5.80 6.84 13.13
C ILE A 79 7.23 6.28 13.11
N SER A 80 7.49 5.18 13.83
CA SER A 80 8.84 4.60 13.92
C SER A 80 9.37 4.04 12.60
N THR A 81 8.49 3.67 11.66
CA THR A 81 8.94 3.19 10.33
C THR A 81 9.58 4.29 9.48
N ILE A 82 9.23 5.56 9.74
CA ILE A 82 9.75 6.73 9.02
C ILE A 82 11.26 6.85 9.19
N ASP A 83 11.83 6.42 10.33
CA ASP A 83 13.27 6.47 10.61
C ASP A 83 14.13 5.77 9.53
N THR A 84 13.56 4.78 8.84
CA THR A 84 14.22 4.02 7.78
C THR A 84 13.68 4.31 6.38
N PHE A 85 12.68 5.18 6.27
CA PHE A 85 12.01 5.44 4.99
C PHE A 85 12.96 6.05 3.96
N GLU A 86 13.73 7.07 4.33
CA GLU A 86 14.67 7.74 3.42
C GLU A 86 15.73 6.76 2.89
N ASP A 87 16.26 5.89 3.77
CA ASP A 87 17.25 4.87 3.38
C ASP A 87 16.71 3.98 2.26
N TYR A 88 15.53 3.38 2.44
CA TYR A 88 14.90 2.53 1.41
C TYR A 88 14.48 3.32 0.17
N LEU A 89 13.99 4.55 0.33
CA LEU A 89 13.58 5.39 -0.80
C LEU A 89 14.77 5.65 -1.73
N THR A 90 15.95 5.96 -1.17
CA THR A 90 17.16 6.29 -1.95
C THR A 90 17.80 5.13 -2.70
N GLU A 91 17.37 3.89 -2.45
CA GLU A 91 17.78 2.71 -3.22
C GLU A 91 17.10 2.65 -4.60
N THR A 92 16.04 3.44 -4.83
CA THR A 92 15.25 3.45 -6.05
C THR A 92 16.05 3.94 -7.26
N GLY A 93 16.14 3.11 -8.30
CA GLY A 93 16.80 3.45 -9.55
C GLY A 93 16.01 4.42 -10.45
N GLU A 94 16.69 5.03 -11.42
CA GLU A 94 16.10 6.03 -12.33
C GLU A 94 14.94 5.48 -13.19
N ASN A 95 14.93 4.18 -13.48
CA ASN A 95 13.87 3.50 -14.24
C ASN A 95 12.90 2.74 -13.33
N GLU A 96 12.89 3.03 -12.04
CA GLU A 96 12.02 2.38 -11.06
C GLU A 96 11.00 3.38 -10.50
N ILE A 97 9.96 2.84 -9.88
CA ILE A 97 9.00 3.58 -9.06
C ILE A 97 8.96 2.96 -7.68
N PHE A 98 9.08 3.77 -6.63
CA PHE A 98 9.00 3.32 -5.25
C PHE A 98 7.54 3.22 -4.81
N GLY A 99 7.12 2.06 -4.32
CA GLY A 99 5.80 1.87 -3.73
C GLY A 99 5.82 2.13 -2.22
N VAL A 100 4.96 3.00 -1.73
CA VAL A 100 4.80 3.28 -0.29
C VAL A 100 3.34 3.23 0.14
N VAL A 101 3.06 2.72 1.33
CA VAL A 101 1.72 2.75 1.94
C VAL A 101 1.75 3.73 3.11
N ILE A 102 0.87 4.73 3.06
CA ILE A 102 0.56 5.63 4.16
C ILE A 102 -0.56 4.98 4.96
N TYR A 103 -0.33 4.64 6.22
CA TYR A 103 -1.24 3.80 7.01
C TYR A 103 -1.06 4.01 8.51
N ASP A 104 -1.37 5.18 9.04
CA ASP A 104 -1.28 5.44 10.48
C ASP A 104 -2.38 6.37 11.01
N LEU A 105 -3.55 6.40 10.36
CA LEU A 105 -4.67 7.21 10.82
C LEU A 105 -5.02 6.95 12.30
N PRO A 106 -5.38 7.99 13.08
CA PRO A 106 -5.84 7.81 14.44
C PRO A 106 -7.14 7.01 14.52
N GLY A 107 -7.18 6.00 15.39
CA GLY A 107 -8.30 5.06 15.48
C GLY A 107 -8.36 4.07 14.31
N ARG A 108 -7.19 3.76 13.72
CA ARG A 108 -7.00 2.84 12.60
C ARG A 108 -7.75 1.52 12.76
N ASP A 109 -8.17 0.95 11.63
CA ASP A 109 -8.84 -0.36 11.54
C ASP A 109 -10.05 -0.45 12.47
N CYS A 110 -10.91 0.57 12.40
CA CYS A 110 -12.02 0.75 13.33
C CYS A 110 -13.04 -0.42 13.36
N ASN A 111 -12.96 -1.34 12.39
CA ASN A 111 -13.78 -2.55 12.33
C ASN A 111 -12.99 -3.86 12.49
N ALA A 112 -11.70 -3.79 12.86
CA ALA A 112 -10.85 -4.95 13.11
C ALA A 112 -10.13 -4.83 14.47
N LYS A 113 -9.52 -5.93 14.91
CA LYS A 113 -8.69 -6.00 16.13
C LYS A 113 -7.23 -6.31 15.87
N ALA A 114 -6.90 -6.94 14.74
CA ALA A 114 -5.52 -7.14 14.34
C ALA A 114 -5.02 -5.88 13.63
N SER A 115 -4.32 -5.04 14.38
CA SER A 115 -3.73 -3.79 13.88
C SER A 115 -2.50 -3.40 14.70
N ASN A 116 -1.55 -2.74 14.05
CA ASN A 116 -0.42 -2.05 14.70
C ASN A 116 -0.70 -0.57 15.01
N GLY A 117 -1.94 -0.08 14.85
CA GLY A 117 -2.27 1.33 14.97
C GLY A 117 -1.88 1.90 16.34
N GLU A 118 -1.02 2.92 16.34
CA GLU A 118 -0.50 3.51 17.57
C GLU A 118 -1.20 4.81 17.98
N LEU A 119 -1.86 5.47 17.03
CA LEU A 119 -2.57 6.72 17.27
C LEU A 119 -4.03 6.46 17.67
N ALA A 120 -4.44 6.97 18.81
CA ALA A 120 -5.80 6.88 19.33
C ALA A 120 -6.72 7.93 18.68
N VAL A 121 -8.03 7.66 18.67
CA VAL A 121 -9.04 8.64 18.23
C VAL A 121 -8.82 9.99 18.93
N GLY A 122 -8.76 11.06 18.14
CA GLY A 122 -8.50 12.42 18.62
C GLY A 122 -7.04 12.87 18.54
N GLU A 123 -6.10 11.98 18.21
CA GLU A 123 -4.67 12.32 18.03
C GLU A 123 -4.32 12.79 16.61
N ILE A 124 -5.24 13.48 15.94
CA ILE A 124 -5.04 13.94 14.55
C ILE A 124 -3.85 14.89 14.40
N ASP A 125 -3.54 15.69 15.42
CA ASP A 125 -2.38 16.59 15.40
C ASP A 125 -1.06 15.82 15.35
N ARG A 126 -0.98 14.64 15.99
CA ARG A 126 0.20 13.76 15.92
C ARG A 126 0.32 13.11 14.53
N TYR A 127 -0.79 12.60 13.98
CA TYR A 127 -0.81 12.08 12.62
C TYR A 127 -0.31 13.12 11.59
N LYS A 128 -0.69 14.39 11.76
CA LYS A 128 -0.19 15.46 10.89
C LYS A 128 1.29 15.74 11.11
N SER A 129 1.67 16.12 12.33
CA SER A 129 2.98 16.72 12.62
C SER A 129 4.11 15.71 12.88
N GLU A 130 3.79 14.53 13.37
CA GLU A 130 4.76 13.47 13.69
C GLU A 130 4.83 12.39 12.60
N TYR A 131 3.81 12.29 11.73
CA TYR A 131 3.72 11.24 10.71
C TYR A 131 3.70 11.79 9.28
N ILE A 132 2.67 12.53 8.85
CA ILE A 132 2.58 13.02 7.45
C ILE A 132 3.64 14.07 7.12
N ASP A 133 3.86 15.06 8.00
CA ASP A 133 4.81 16.15 7.72
C ASP A 133 6.25 15.65 7.53
N PRO A 134 6.78 14.73 8.37
CA PRO A 134 8.09 14.12 8.13
C PRO A 134 8.18 13.31 6.83
N ILE A 135 7.14 12.55 6.48
CA ILE A 135 7.08 11.80 5.21
C ILE A 135 7.14 12.77 4.02
N ALA A 136 6.33 13.85 4.06
CA ALA A 136 6.32 14.88 3.03
C ALA A 136 7.68 15.55 2.88
N ALA A 137 8.37 15.85 3.99
CA ALA A 137 9.71 16.45 3.97
C ALA A 137 10.77 15.54 3.33
N ILE A 138 10.72 14.23 3.61
CA ILE A 138 11.59 13.24 2.94
C ILE A 138 11.30 13.23 1.44
N ILE A 139 10.03 13.13 1.04
CA ILE A 139 9.65 13.09 -0.39
C ILE A 139 10.06 14.37 -1.12
N GLU A 140 9.88 15.55 -0.51
CA GLU A 140 10.30 16.83 -1.07
C GLU A 140 11.81 16.91 -1.29
N ALA A 141 12.61 16.27 -0.43
CA ALA A 141 14.06 16.20 -0.55
C ALA A 141 14.55 15.27 -1.69
N HIS A 142 13.67 14.43 -2.24
CA HIS A 142 13.96 13.45 -3.29
C HIS A 142 13.10 13.63 -4.55
N PRO A 143 13.12 14.82 -5.20
CA PRO A 143 12.33 15.08 -6.40
C PRO A 143 12.72 14.20 -7.60
N GLU A 144 13.88 13.55 -7.55
CA GLU A 144 14.40 12.62 -8.57
C GLU A 144 13.81 11.22 -8.52
N ILE A 145 13.03 10.89 -7.49
CA ILE A 145 12.50 9.54 -7.27
C ILE A 145 11.01 9.52 -7.59
N ALA A 146 10.60 8.64 -8.52
CA ALA A 146 9.19 8.39 -8.80
C ALA A 146 8.56 7.57 -7.66
N ILE A 147 7.40 8.00 -7.17
CA ILE A 147 6.72 7.37 -6.03
C ILE A 147 5.26 7.07 -6.37
N ALA A 148 4.81 5.85 -6.06
CA ALA A 148 3.41 5.49 -5.99
C ALA A 148 3.01 5.32 -4.51
N ALA A 149 2.01 6.07 -4.05
CA ALA A 149 1.56 6.06 -2.67
C ALA A 149 0.13 5.50 -2.57
N VAL A 150 -0.06 4.41 -1.81
CA VAL A 150 -1.38 3.95 -1.38
C VAL A 150 -1.75 4.71 -0.11
N ILE A 151 -2.95 5.29 -0.08
CA ILE A 151 -3.39 6.16 1.00
C ILE A 151 -4.43 5.45 1.87
N GLU A 152 -4.00 5.14 3.08
CA GLU A 152 -4.78 4.70 4.23
C GLU A 152 -5.72 3.52 3.92
N PRO A 153 -5.17 2.30 3.71
CA PRO A 153 -5.96 1.08 3.65
C PRO A 153 -6.95 0.95 4.81
N ASP A 154 -8.11 0.32 4.55
CA ASP A 154 -9.14 0.06 5.58
C ASP A 154 -9.64 1.34 6.29
N SER A 155 -9.56 2.51 5.64
CA SER A 155 -10.02 3.78 6.23
C SER A 155 -11.41 4.20 5.76
N LEU A 156 -11.51 4.93 4.65
CA LEU A 156 -12.75 5.46 4.11
C LEU A 156 -13.80 4.39 3.77
N PRO A 157 -13.45 3.19 3.25
CA PRO A 157 -14.44 2.12 3.05
C PRO A 157 -15.21 1.74 4.32
N ASN A 158 -14.56 1.76 5.49
CA ASN A 158 -15.22 1.50 6.77
C ASN A 158 -16.28 2.56 7.11
N LEU A 159 -16.11 3.81 6.68
CA LEU A 159 -17.10 4.87 6.92
C LEU A 159 -18.38 4.69 6.08
N VAL A 160 -18.31 3.89 5.02
CA VAL A 160 -19.44 3.60 4.15
C VAL A 160 -20.27 2.46 4.73
N THR A 161 -19.63 1.33 5.05
CA THR A 161 -20.36 0.10 5.39
C THR A 161 -20.43 -0.21 6.88
N ASN A 162 -19.52 0.34 7.68
CA ASN A 162 -19.37 0.02 9.11
C ASN A 162 -19.62 1.26 9.99
N SER A 163 -20.41 2.21 9.49
CA SER A 163 -20.74 3.47 10.19
C SER A 163 -21.65 3.29 11.41
N ASP A 164 -22.21 2.11 11.62
CA ASP A 164 -22.95 1.72 12.82
C ASP A 164 -22.03 1.17 13.92
N ASN A 165 -20.79 0.77 13.59
CA ASN A 165 -19.78 0.38 14.57
C ASN A 165 -19.32 1.62 15.38
N PRO A 166 -19.42 1.61 16.73
CA PRO A 166 -19.04 2.75 17.57
C PRO A 166 -17.58 3.20 17.41
N ALA A 167 -16.65 2.28 17.14
CA ALA A 167 -15.25 2.62 16.90
C ALA A 167 -15.11 3.41 15.59
N CYS A 168 -15.77 2.97 14.51
CA CYS A 168 -15.78 3.70 13.24
C CYS A 168 -16.49 5.05 13.33
N GLN A 169 -17.59 5.15 14.10
CA GLN A 169 -18.24 6.43 14.38
C GLN A 169 -17.28 7.43 15.06
N SER A 170 -16.44 6.93 15.97
CA SER A 170 -15.48 7.74 16.71
C SER A 170 -14.29 8.16 15.82
N ALA A 171 -13.82 7.27 14.94
CA ALA A 171 -12.71 7.52 14.02
C ALA A 171 -13.10 8.39 12.81
N ALA A 172 -14.37 8.43 12.42
CA ALA A 172 -14.85 9.07 11.19
C ALA A 172 -14.38 10.51 10.98
N ALA A 173 -14.37 11.34 12.03
CA ALA A 173 -13.89 12.70 11.93
C ALA A 173 -12.38 12.76 11.66
N GLY A 174 -11.59 11.91 12.34
CA GLY A 174 -10.15 11.79 12.13
C GLY A 174 -9.81 11.30 10.72
N TYR A 175 -10.56 10.34 10.17
CA TYR A 175 -10.36 9.85 8.81
C TYR A 175 -10.67 10.92 7.76
N ARG A 176 -11.82 11.60 7.88
CA ARG A 176 -12.23 12.69 6.98
C ARG A 176 -11.38 13.96 7.10
N GLU A 177 -10.54 14.06 8.12
CA GLU A 177 -9.55 15.13 8.29
C GLU A 177 -8.16 14.69 7.84
N GLY A 178 -7.73 13.48 8.22
CA GLY A 178 -6.40 12.95 7.99
C GLY A 178 -6.16 12.53 6.54
N VAL A 179 -7.12 11.88 5.88
CA VAL A 179 -6.96 11.51 4.46
C VAL A 179 -6.77 12.77 3.60
N PRO A 180 -7.64 13.81 3.66
CA PRO A 180 -7.38 15.03 2.91
C PRO A 180 -6.07 15.73 3.25
N TYR A 181 -5.63 15.67 4.51
CA TYR A 181 -4.34 16.22 4.93
C TYR A 181 -3.16 15.49 4.26
N ALA A 182 -3.17 14.14 4.25
CA ALA A 182 -2.17 13.35 3.55
C ALA A 182 -2.16 13.67 2.05
N LEU A 183 -3.33 13.69 1.41
CA LEU A 183 -3.45 13.99 -0.03
C LEU A 183 -2.91 15.38 -0.39
N SER A 184 -3.20 16.39 0.41
CA SER A 184 -2.72 17.75 0.15
C SER A 184 -1.22 17.92 0.44
N SER A 185 -0.72 17.29 1.49
CA SER A 185 0.69 17.39 1.92
C SER A 185 1.65 16.59 1.03
N LEU A 186 1.17 15.51 0.39
CA LEU A 186 1.94 14.66 -0.50
C LEU A 186 1.77 15.02 -1.99
N ASN A 187 1.20 16.19 -2.29
CA ASN A 187 0.93 16.65 -3.66
C ASN A 187 2.20 17.17 -4.37
N PHE A 188 3.14 16.27 -4.65
CA PHE A 188 4.39 16.54 -5.35
C PHE A 188 4.39 16.00 -6.80
N PRO A 189 5.09 16.64 -7.76
CA PRO A 189 5.10 16.20 -9.16
C PRO A 189 5.62 14.77 -9.40
N ASN A 190 6.47 14.26 -8.50
CA ASN A 190 7.05 12.92 -8.56
C ASN A 190 6.23 11.86 -7.79
N VAL A 191 5.04 12.20 -7.30
CA VAL A 191 4.15 11.31 -6.54
C VAL A 191 2.87 11.05 -7.32
N ALA A 192 2.46 9.77 -7.39
CA ALA A 192 1.13 9.33 -7.80
C ALA A 192 0.42 8.66 -6.62
N MET A 193 -0.67 9.25 -6.14
CA MET A 193 -1.46 8.75 -5.02
C MET A 193 -2.68 7.97 -5.48
N TYR A 194 -2.93 6.86 -4.80
CA TYR A 194 -4.09 5.97 -4.99
C TYR A 194 -4.79 5.80 -3.64
N ILE A 195 -6.01 6.32 -3.52
CA ILE A 195 -6.80 6.20 -2.27
C ILE A 195 -7.32 4.78 -2.15
N ASP A 196 -7.16 4.13 -0.99
CA ASP A 196 -7.71 2.78 -0.80
C ASP A 196 -9.24 2.78 -0.98
N ALA A 197 -9.73 1.80 -1.74
CA ALA A 197 -11.14 1.61 -2.03
C ALA A 197 -11.64 0.20 -1.62
N GLY A 198 -10.91 -0.50 -0.73
CA GLY A 198 -11.24 -1.88 -0.41
C GLY A 198 -11.17 -2.79 -1.64
N HIS A 199 -12.24 -3.52 -1.93
CA HIS A 199 -12.26 -4.50 -3.02
C HIS A 199 -13.68 -4.81 -3.53
N GLY A 200 -13.81 -5.62 -4.58
CA GLY A 200 -15.10 -5.98 -5.21
C GLY A 200 -16.12 -6.59 -4.25
N GLY A 201 -15.67 -7.42 -3.32
CA GLY A 201 -16.47 -7.96 -2.20
C GLY A 201 -16.85 -6.98 -1.10
N TRP A 202 -16.53 -5.68 -1.21
CA TRP A 202 -16.77 -4.67 -0.16
C TRP A 202 -17.48 -3.41 -0.69
N LEU A 203 -16.77 -2.52 -1.38
CA LEU A 203 -17.39 -1.36 -2.02
C LEU A 203 -17.97 -1.71 -3.41
N GLY A 204 -17.71 -2.91 -3.93
CA GLY A 204 -18.28 -3.37 -5.19
C GLY A 204 -19.75 -3.81 -5.12
N TRP A 205 -20.30 -4.02 -3.92
CA TRP A 205 -21.74 -4.30 -3.73
C TRP A 205 -22.59 -3.15 -4.27
N ASN A 206 -23.72 -3.47 -4.89
CA ASN A 206 -24.53 -2.51 -5.66
C ASN A 206 -24.92 -1.26 -4.86
N ASP A 207 -25.28 -1.44 -3.58
CA ASP A 207 -25.71 -0.35 -2.70
C ASP A 207 -24.52 0.41 -2.06
N ASN A 208 -23.32 -0.16 -2.08
CA ASN A 208 -22.11 0.46 -1.52
C ASN A 208 -21.31 1.25 -2.55
N LEU A 209 -21.45 0.89 -3.84
CA LEU A 209 -20.61 1.40 -4.92
C LEU A 209 -20.66 2.92 -5.09
N GLN A 210 -21.88 3.47 -5.17
CA GLN A 210 -22.05 4.92 -5.32
C GLN A 210 -21.69 5.69 -4.04
N PRO A 211 -22.15 5.28 -2.84
CA PRO A 211 -21.70 5.91 -1.59
C PRO A 211 -20.18 5.86 -1.39
N GLY A 212 -19.54 4.74 -1.72
CA GLY A 212 -18.08 4.59 -1.63
C GLY A 212 -17.34 5.55 -2.55
N ALA A 213 -17.76 5.66 -3.81
CA ALA A 213 -17.17 6.63 -4.74
C ALA A 213 -17.36 8.08 -4.25
N GLN A 214 -18.51 8.41 -3.64
CA GLN A 214 -18.80 9.73 -3.08
C GLN A 214 -17.94 10.05 -1.84
N GLU A 215 -17.69 9.07 -0.97
CA GLU A 215 -16.83 9.25 0.20
C GLU A 215 -15.38 9.56 -0.23
N LEU A 216 -14.81 8.79 -1.16
CA LEU A 216 -13.47 9.03 -1.69
C LEU A 216 -13.38 10.39 -2.43
N ALA A 217 -14.35 10.70 -3.29
CA ALA A 217 -14.37 11.96 -4.03
C ALA A 217 -14.53 13.19 -3.10
N SER A 218 -15.22 13.03 -1.98
CA SER A 218 -15.33 14.07 -0.95
C SER A 218 -13.99 14.33 -0.26
N ALA A 219 -13.24 13.28 0.07
CA ALA A 219 -11.90 13.42 0.63
C ALA A 219 -10.92 14.08 -0.37
N TYR A 220 -10.96 13.66 -1.64
CA TYR A 220 -10.19 14.29 -2.72
C TYR A 220 -10.52 15.78 -2.90
N THR A 221 -11.81 16.14 -2.88
CA THR A 221 -12.24 17.54 -3.00
C THR A 221 -11.85 18.36 -1.78
N ALA A 222 -11.97 17.79 -0.58
CA ALA A 222 -11.56 18.43 0.67
C ALA A 222 -10.05 18.71 0.72
N ALA A 223 -9.23 17.89 0.05
CA ALA A 223 -7.80 18.10 -0.12
C ALA A 223 -7.45 19.21 -1.13
N GLY A 224 -8.44 19.82 -1.78
CA GLY A 224 -8.22 20.80 -2.85
C GLY A 224 -7.93 20.19 -4.21
N SER A 225 -8.38 18.94 -4.44
CA SER A 225 -8.20 18.21 -5.70
C SER A 225 -6.73 18.14 -6.18
N PRO A 226 -5.81 17.62 -5.35
CA PRO A 226 -4.38 17.57 -5.67
C PRO A 226 -4.11 16.79 -6.97
N SER A 227 -3.27 17.36 -7.84
CA SER A 227 -2.94 16.78 -9.16
C SER A 227 -2.21 15.45 -9.07
N SER A 228 -1.55 15.18 -7.94
CA SER A 228 -0.85 13.92 -7.70
C SER A 228 -1.80 12.77 -7.38
N VAL A 229 -3.10 13.00 -7.13
CA VAL A 229 -4.08 11.89 -7.01
C VAL A 229 -4.38 11.35 -8.39
N HIS A 230 -3.98 10.10 -8.62
CA HIS A 230 -4.16 9.41 -9.89
C HIS A 230 -5.43 8.56 -9.91
N GLY A 231 -5.80 8.02 -8.74
CA GLY A 231 -7.12 7.44 -8.52
C GLY A 231 -7.16 6.60 -7.24
N PHE A 232 -7.35 5.28 -7.37
CA PHE A 232 -7.67 4.41 -6.24
C PHE A 232 -6.90 3.08 -6.23
N ALA A 233 -6.70 2.50 -5.05
CA ALA A 233 -6.10 1.18 -4.88
C ALA A 233 -7.17 0.16 -4.50
N THR A 234 -7.11 -1.04 -5.06
CA THR A 234 -8.04 -2.12 -4.71
C THR A 234 -7.33 -3.41 -4.35
N ASN A 235 -8.06 -4.27 -3.62
CA ASN A 235 -7.60 -5.57 -3.15
C ASN A 235 -6.36 -5.51 -2.26
N VAL A 236 -6.03 -4.34 -1.69
CA VAL A 236 -4.88 -4.17 -0.78
C VAL A 236 -5.01 -5.16 0.38
N ALA A 237 -4.00 -6.01 0.56
CA ALA A 237 -4.04 -7.12 1.52
C ALA A 237 -5.23 -8.09 1.33
N GLY A 238 -5.86 -8.07 0.15
CA GLY A 238 -6.98 -8.93 -0.21
C GLY A 238 -6.56 -10.19 -0.96
N TRP A 239 -7.58 -10.88 -1.47
CA TRP A 239 -7.46 -12.22 -2.05
C TRP A 239 -8.27 -12.37 -3.33
N ASN A 240 -8.89 -11.28 -3.80
CA ASN A 240 -9.82 -11.36 -4.90
C ASN A 240 -9.10 -11.69 -6.21
N ALA A 241 -9.75 -12.46 -7.07
CA ALA A 241 -9.31 -12.71 -8.42
C ALA A 241 -9.30 -11.39 -9.21
N LEU A 242 -8.31 -11.21 -10.09
CA LEU A 242 -8.32 -10.10 -11.04
C LEU A 242 -9.48 -10.27 -12.04
N VAL A 243 -9.58 -11.46 -12.66
CA VAL A 243 -10.66 -11.84 -13.57
C VAL A 243 -11.07 -13.28 -13.27
N GLN A 244 -12.35 -13.56 -13.08
CA GLN A 244 -12.84 -14.93 -12.87
C GLN A 244 -14.18 -15.20 -13.55
N GLN A 245 -14.33 -16.39 -14.13
CA GLN A 245 -15.58 -16.84 -14.77
C GLN A 245 -15.93 -18.30 -14.38
N PRO A 246 -17.07 -18.54 -13.71
CA PRO A 246 -17.97 -17.53 -13.14
C PRO A 246 -17.26 -16.75 -12.00
N GLY A 247 -17.77 -15.56 -11.68
CA GLY A 247 -17.17 -14.68 -10.66
C GLY A 247 -17.01 -15.33 -9.28
N GLU A 248 -16.22 -14.72 -8.43
CA GLU A 248 -16.14 -15.09 -7.02
C GLU A 248 -17.51 -15.02 -6.36
N PHE A 249 -17.79 -16.01 -5.50
CA PHE A 249 -19.08 -16.16 -4.81
C PHE A 249 -20.31 -16.15 -5.75
N SER A 250 -20.14 -16.42 -7.04
CA SER A 250 -21.23 -16.40 -8.03
C SER A 250 -22.37 -17.38 -7.76
N SER A 251 -22.13 -18.44 -6.98
CA SER A 251 -23.14 -19.38 -6.53
C SER A 251 -23.84 -18.99 -5.23
N ASP A 252 -23.38 -17.94 -4.56
CA ASP A 252 -23.99 -17.43 -3.34
C ASP A 252 -25.35 -16.77 -3.64
N PRO A 253 -26.39 -16.96 -2.80
CA PRO A 253 -27.67 -16.27 -2.98
C PRO A 253 -27.56 -14.74 -3.09
N ASP A 254 -26.59 -14.14 -2.42
CA ASP A 254 -26.38 -12.68 -2.39
C ASP A 254 -25.57 -12.19 -3.59
N ALA A 255 -25.01 -13.09 -4.42
CA ALA A 255 -24.33 -12.77 -5.67
C ALA A 255 -25.15 -11.84 -6.59
N GLN A 256 -26.48 -11.90 -6.52
CA GLN A 256 -27.37 -11.02 -7.28
C GLN A 256 -27.26 -9.53 -6.90
N TYR A 257 -26.73 -9.21 -5.71
CA TYR A 257 -26.55 -7.86 -5.19
C TYR A 257 -25.10 -7.36 -5.32
N ASN A 258 -24.21 -8.15 -5.92
CA ASN A 258 -22.84 -7.76 -6.22
C ASN A 258 -22.45 -8.17 -7.65
N ALA A 259 -22.41 -7.20 -8.57
CA ALA A 259 -21.92 -7.47 -9.92
C ALA A 259 -20.38 -7.47 -10.04
N ALA A 260 -19.68 -6.88 -9.07
CA ALA A 260 -18.22 -6.72 -9.00
C ALA A 260 -17.54 -7.95 -8.37
N GLN A 261 -17.74 -9.13 -8.97
CA GLN A 261 -17.26 -10.43 -8.47
C GLN A 261 -15.83 -10.80 -8.88
N ASP A 262 -15.07 -9.82 -9.31
CA ASP A 262 -13.63 -9.82 -9.49
C ASP A 262 -13.15 -8.37 -9.56
N GLU A 263 -11.85 -8.14 -9.44
CA GLU A 263 -11.30 -6.78 -9.38
C GLU A 263 -11.37 -6.04 -10.72
N ASP A 264 -11.34 -6.72 -11.86
CA ASP A 264 -11.51 -6.10 -13.18
C ASP A 264 -12.90 -5.45 -13.36
N ARG A 265 -13.96 -6.18 -12.98
CA ARG A 265 -15.32 -5.61 -12.95
C ARG A 265 -15.43 -4.52 -11.91
N TYR A 266 -14.86 -4.72 -10.72
CA TYR A 266 -14.90 -3.73 -9.66
C TYR A 266 -14.25 -2.41 -10.10
N VAL A 267 -13.01 -2.44 -10.59
CA VAL A 267 -12.29 -1.26 -11.10
C VAL A 267 -13.10 -0.55 -12.18
N THR A 268 -13.66 -1.29 -13.13
CA THR A 268 -14.46 -0.71 -14.20
C THR A 268 -15.70 0.01 -13.66
N MET A 269 -16.43 -0.62 -12.74
CA MET A 269 -17.68 -0.06 -12.22
C MET A 269 -17.42 1.09 -11.24
N PHE A 270 -16.47 0.92 -10.31
CA PHE A 270 -16.12 1.91 -9.31
C PHE A 270 -15.39 3.10 -9.91
N GLY A 271 -14.50 2.88 -10.88
CA GLY A 271 -13.84 3.93 -11.64
C GLY A 271 -14.84 4.81 -12.40
N ASN A 272 -15.90 4.23 -12.98
CA ASN A 272 -16.98 5.03 -13.58
C ASN A 272 -17.75 5.86 -12.55
N ALA A 273 -17.96 5.34 -11.35
CA ALA A 273 -18.61 6.08 -10.27
C ALA A 273 -17.73 7.23 -9.74
N LEU A 274 -16.41 7.00 -9.55
CA LEU A 274 -15.44 8.04 -9.17
C LEU A 274 -15.35 9.15 -10.22
N SER A 275 -15.26 8.77 -11.50
CA SER A 275 -15.25 9.73 -12.61
C SER A 275 -16.52 10.59 -12.60
N SER A 276 -17.68 9.97 -12.37
CA SER A 276 -18.96 10.68 -12.23
C SER A 276 -19.02 11.60 -11.01
N ALA A 277 -18.30 11.25 -9.94
CA ALA A 277 -18.15 12.05 -8.72
C ALA A 277 -17.06 13.13 -8.82
N GLY A 278 -16.33 13.22 -9.94
CA GLY A 278 -15.32 14.24 -10.21
C GLY A 278 -13.91 13.92 -9.69
N MET A 279 -13.63 12.67 -9.34
CA MET A 279 -12.30 12.20 -8.92
C MET A 279 -11.59 11.45 -10.07
N PRO A 280 -10.25 11.57 -10.20
CA PRO A 280 -9.45 10.68 -11.05
C PRO A 280 -9.75 9.20 -10.76
N ASN A 281 -9.79 8.38 -11.80
CA ASN A 281 -10.40 7.04 -11.74
C ASN A 281 -9.51 5.92 -12.27
N HIS A 282 -8.20 6.16 -12.35
CA HIS A 282 -7.24 5.09 -12.61
C HIS A 282 -7.01 4.28 -11.34
N ALA A 283 -6.58 3.03 -11.50
CA ALA A 283 -6.45 2.08 -10.40
C ALA A 283 -5.12 1.35 -10.40
N ILE A 284 -4.70 0.95 -9.21
CA ILE A 284 -3.77 -0.16 -9.01
C ILE A 284 -4.48 -1.28 -8.28
N VAL A 285 -4.14 -2.53 -8.61
CA VAL A 285 -4.77 -3.71 -8.00
C VAL A 285 -3.69 -4.56 -7.36
N ASP A 286 -3.83 -4.83 -6.07
CA ASP A 286 -2.93 -5.74 -5.36
C ASP A 286 -3.18 -7.19 -5.82
N THR A 287 -2.15 -7.84 -6.32
CA THR A 287 -2.14 -9.24 -6.75
C THR A 287 -1.09 -10.06 -5.99
N GLY A 288 -0.62 -9.55 -4.85
CA GLY A 288 0.44 -10.17 -4.06
C GLY A 288 0.10 -11.59 -3.61
N ARG A 289 -1.17 -11.86 -3.29
CA ARG A 289 -1.55 -13.11 -2.60
C ARG A 289 -2.76 -13.84 -3.22
N ASN A 290 -3.16 -13.46 -4.43
CA ASN A 290 -4.36 -13.98 -5.11
C ASN A 290 -4.04 -15.01 -6.21
N GLY A 291 -2.90 -15.70 -6.16
CA GLY A 291 -2.52 -16.73 -7.16
C GLY A 291 -3.47 -17.93 -7.18
N VAL A 292 -4.12 -18.21 -6.04
CA VAL A 292 -5.14 -19.25 -5.90
C VAL A 292 -6.44 -18.61 -5.41
N THR A 293 -7.55 -18.92 -6.09
CA THR A 293 -8.88 -18.36 -5.81
C THR A 293 -9.83 -19.42 -5.25
N GLY A 294 -10.96 -18.99 -4.69
CA GLY A 294 -11.98 -19.92 -4.16
C GLY A 294 -11.59 -20.61 -2.84
N LEU A 295 -10.64 -20.05 -2.10
CA LEU A 295 -10.13 -20.58 -0.83
C LEU A 295 -11.01 -20.22 0.38
N ARG A 296 -11.77 -19.12 0.26
CA ARG A 296 -12.52 -18.52 1.36
C ARG A 296 -13.94 -19.07 1.40
N SER A 297 -14.41 -19.37 2.60
CA SER A 297 -15.77 -19.80 2.88
C SER A 297 -16.75 -18.64 2.78
N GLU A 298 -16.31 -17.46 3.21
CA GLU A 298 -17.05 -16.19 3.15
C GLU A 298 -16.12 -15.11 2.58
N TRP A 299 -16.67 -14.18 1.81
CA TRP A 299 -15.85 -13.16 1.14
C TRP A 299 -15.12 -12.25 2.14
N GLY A 300 -15.74 -12.02 3.29
CA GLY A 300 -15.17 -11.23 4.39
C GLY A 300 -14.08 -11.93 5.21
N HIS A 301 -13.72 -13.18 4.91
CA HIS A 301 -12.58 -13.82 5.57
C HIS A 301 -11.27 -13.31 4.97
N TRP A 302 -10.53 -12.49 5.73
CA TRP A 302 -9.34 -11.79 5.26
C TRP A 302 -8.03 -12.25 5.90
N CYS A 303 -8.07 -12.84 7.09
CA CYS A 303 -6.85 -13.08 7.87
C CYS A 303 -6.13 -14.38 7.48
N ASN A 304 -4.89 -14.24 6.99
CA ASN A 304 -3.97 -15.33 6.65
C ASN A 304 -4.65 -16.46 5.85
N VAL A 305 -5.35 -16.18 4.74
CA VAL A 305 -6.14 -17.19 4.01
C VAL A 305 -5.29 -18.42 3.66
N ASN A 306 -5.73 -19.59 4.11
CA ASN A 306 -5.03 -20.86 3.97
C ASN A 306 -5.09 -21.37 2.53
N GLY A 307 -3.98 -21.90 2.03
CA GLY A 307 -3.82 -22.35 0.64
C GLY A 307 -3.55 -21.22 -0.37
N ALA A 308 -3.37 -19.99 0.09
CA ALA A 308 -3.04 -18.88 -0.79
C ALA A 308 -1.70 -19.10 -1.52
N GLY A 309 -1.52 -18.40 -2.63
CA GLY A 309 -0.33 -18.42 -3.47
C GLY A 309 0.05 -17.03 -3.94
N PHE A 310 1.34 -16.78 -4.15
CA PHE A 310 1.79 -15.53 -4.79
C PHE A 310 1.13 -15.38 -6.17
N GLY A 311 0.54 -14.21 -6.43
CA GLY A 311 -0.21 -13.96 -7.66
C GLY A 311 0.63 -13.39 -8.80
N VAL A 312 -0.04 -12.77 -9.78
CA VAL A 312 0.61 -12.13 -10.93
C VAL A 312 1.61 -11.07 -10.43
N ARG A 313 2.80 -11.04 -11.03
CA ARG A 313 3.86 -10.10 -10.66
C ARG A 313 3.52 -8.67 -11.12
N PRO A 314 4.08 -7.62 -10.49
CA PRO A 314 3.78 -6.25 -10.88
C PRO A 314 3.98 -5.99 -12.37
N THR A 315 2.97 -5.41 -13.04
CA THR A 315 2.98 -5.19 -14.49
C THR A 315 1.92 -4.19 -14.94
N THR A 316 2.22 -3.41 -15.98
CA THR A 316 1.24 -2.55 -16.69
C THR A 316 0.43 -3.31 -17.75
N SER A 317 0.74 -4.60 -17.98
CA SER A 317 -0.04 -5.47 -18.88
C SER A 317 -1.30 -6.00 -18.17
N THR A 318 -2.25 -5.10 -17.92
CA THR A 318 -3.40 -5.35 -17.05
C THR A 318 -4.64 -5.86 -17.79
N GLY A 319 -4.74 -5.56 -19.09
CA GLY A 319 -5.92 -5.87 -19.90
C GLY A 319 -7.10 -4.92 -19.70
N ASN A 320 -7.00 -3.97 -18.77
CA ASN A 320 -8.00 -2.96 -18.46
C ASN A 320 -7.36 -1.57 -18.49
N THR A 321 -7.91 -0.67 -19.32
CA THR A 321 -7.34 0.67 -19.52
C THR A 321 -7.44 1.58 -18.30
N LEU A 322 -8.25 1.24 -17.31
CA LEU A 322 -8.32 1.95 -16.02
C LEU A 322 -7.28 1.43 -15.01
N ILE A 323 -6.72 0.23 -15.20
CA ILE A 323 -5.71 -0.31 -14.29
C ILE A 323 -4.33 0.07 -14.82
N ASP A 324 -3.65 0.96 -14.11
CA ASP A 324 -2.30 1.39 -14.42
C ASP A 324 -1.29 0.28 -14.24
N SER A 325 -1.39 -0.45 -13.12
CA SER A 325 -0.52 -1.57 -12.82
C SER A 325 -1.20 -2.58 -11.90
N LEU A 326 -0.93 -3.85 -12.14
CA LEU A 326 -0.98 -4.86 -11.09
C LEU A 326 0.23 -4.63 -10.19
N VAL A 327 0.07 -4.75 -8.88
CA VAL A 327 1.11 -4.43 -7.90
C VAL A 327 1.08 -5.44 -6.76
N TRP A 328 2.15 -5.51 -5.97
CA TRP A 328 2.15 -6.24 -4.71
C TRP A 328 2.18 -5.22 -3.58
N VAL A 329 1.02 -4.94 -2.97
CA VAL A 329 0.93 -3.96 -1.89
C VAL A 329 1.25 -4.63 -0.57
N LYS A 330 0.48 -5.65 -0.16
CA LYS A 330 0.78 -6.43 1.06
C LYS A 330 1.96 -7.40 0.81
N PRO A 331 3.07 -7.31 1.56
CA PRO A 331 4.17 -8.25 1.42
C PRO A 331 3.75 -9.64 1.93
N GLY A 332 3.71 -10.62 1.03
CA GLY A 332 3.31 -11.98 1.38
C GLY A 332 4.33 -12.65 2.29
N GLY A 333 3.89 -13.16 3.44
CA GLY A 333 4.77 -13.72 4.46
C GLY A 333 4.75 -12.91 5.76
N GLU A 334 4.53 -11.59 5.68
CA GLU A 334 4.14 -10.81 6.85
C GLU A 334 2.70 -11.17 7.25
N SER A 335 2.48 -11.65 8.47
CA SER A 335 1.17 -12.11 8.92
C SER A 335 0.12 -10.99 8.98
N ASP A 336 -1.14 -11.34 8.75
CA ASP A 336 -2.28 -10.43 8.93
C ASP A 336 -2.73 -10.32 10.40
N GLY A 337 -2.36 -11.30 11.25
CA GLY A 337 -2.80 -11.34 12.64
C GLY A 337 -2.63 -12.70 13.30
N THR A 338 -2.59 -12.68 14.63
CA THR A 338 -2.33 -13.87 15.45
C THR A 338 -3.53 -14.80 15.53
N SER A 339 -3.25 -16.11 15.48
CA SER A 339 -4.26 -17.14 15.77
C SER A 339 -4.37 -17.50 17.25
N ASP A 340 -3.54 -16.91 18.11
CA ASP A 340 -3.59 -17.11 19.56
C ASP A 340 -4.77 -16.34 20.15
N THR A 341 -5.82 -17.07 20.54
CA THR A 341 -7.05 -16.50 21.13
C THR A 341 -6.84 -15.79 22.46
N SER A 342 -5.67 -15.96 23.09
CA SER A 342 -5.30 -15.26 24.33
C SER A 342 -4.56 -13.94 24.10
N ALA A 343 -4.12 -13.67 22.87
CA ALA A 343 -3.39 -12.45 22.54
C ALA A 343 -4.29 -11.20 22.62
N THR A 344 -3.71 -10.07 23.03
CA THR A 344 -4.45 -8.80 23.19
C THR A 344 -5.05 -8.32 21.87
N ARG A 345 -4.37 -8.54 20.74
CA ARG A 345 -4.80 -8.14 19.40
C ARG A 345 -5.39 -9.29 18.58
N TYR A 346 -5.86 -10.34 19.24
CA TYR A 346 -6.55 -11.43 18.55
C TYR A 346 -7.82 -10.90 17.85
N ASP A 347 -7.90 -11.15 16.55
CA ASP A 347 -9.09 -10.96 15.74
C ASP A 347 -9.73 -12.32 15.43
N SER A 348 -11.05 -12.42 15.56
CA SER A 348 -11.78 -13.66 15.29
C SER A 348 -11.60 -14.17 13.87
N PHE A 349 -11.39 -13.29 12.89
CA PHE A 349 -11.14 -13.69 11.51
C PHE A 349 -9.85 -14.52 11.37
N CYS A 350 -8.86 -14.31 12.24
CA CYS A 350 -7.63 -15.11 12.30
C CYS A 350 -7.83 -16.50 12.94
N GLY A 351 -9.00 -16.75 13.51
CA GLY A 351 -9.42 -18.04 14.04
C GLY A 351 -10.25 -18.88 13.08
N GLU A 352 -10.75 -18.31 11.98
CA GLU A 352 -11.67 -18.95 11.04
C GLU A 352 -11.10 -20.19 10.37
N ALA A 353 -11.95 -21.15 9.98
CA ALA A 353 -11.52 -22.47 9.52
C ALA A 353 -10.58 -22.43 8.29
N ASP A 354 -10.74 -21.41 7.45
CA ASP A 354 -9.94 -21.13 6.27
C ASP A 354 -8.78 -20.13 6.53
N ALA A 355 -8.54 -19.72 7.78
CA ALA A 355 -7.33 -19.02 8.19
C ALA A 355 -6.19 -20.02 8.46
N PHE A 356 -5.00 -19.71 7.96
CA PHE A 356 -3.77 -20.46 8.19
C PHE A 356 -3.36 -20.34 9.66
N LYS A 357 -3.08 -21.47 10.29
CA LYS A 357 -2.78 -21.57 11.72
C LYS A 357 -1.69 -22.61 11.99
N PRO A 358 -0.80 -22.39 12.96
CA PRO A 358 -0.71 -21.17 13.78
C PRO A 358 -0.15 -19.98 12.97
N SER A 359 -0.60 -18.77 13.30
CA SER A 359 -0.10 -17.52 12.74
C SER A 359 0.36 -16.57 13.85
N PRO A 360 1.47 -15.84 13.67
CA PRO A 360 2.02 -14.92 14.66
C PRO A 360 1.31 -13.55 14.62
N GLU A 361 1.78 -12.59 15.39
CA GLU A 361 1.23 -11.22 15.42
C GLU A 361 1.26 -10.54 14.04
N ALA A 362 0.32 -9.61 13.81
CA ALA A 362 0.24 -8.85 12.57
C ALA A 362 1.57 -8.14 12.24
N GLY A 363 1.97 -8.16 10.97
CA GLY A 363 3.22 -7.59 10.47
C GLY A 363 4.47 -8.43 10.78
N THR A 364 4.38 -9.46 11.63
CA THR A 364 5.53 -10.34 11.89
C THR A 364 5.66 -11.44 10.85
N TRP A 365 6.89 -11.87 10.57
CA TRP A 365 7.16 -12.91 9.59
C TRP A 365 6.54 -14.26 9.95
N ASN A 366 5.82 -14.86 9.02
CA ASN A 366 5.25 -16.19 9.10
C ASN A 366 5.88 -17.11 8.04
N GLN A 367 6.97 -17.79 8.43
CA GLN A 367 7.77 -18.65 7.54
C GLN A 367 6.93 -19.70 6.81
N ALA A 368 6.08 -20.43 7.54
CA ALA A 368 5.29 -21.51 6.95
C ALA A 368 4.23 -20.98 5.98
N TYR A 369 3.69 -19.80 6.26
CA TYR A 369 2.78 -19.11 5.33
C TYR A 369 3.51 -18.66 4.06
N PHE A 370 4.72 -18.11 4.19
CA PHE A 370 5.55 -17.73 3.05
C PHE A 370 5.91 -18.93 2.16
N GLU A 371 6.32 -20.06 2.75
CA GLU A 371 6.57 -21.30 2.01
C GLU A 371 5.32 -21.78 1.27
N MET A 372 4.14 -21.73 1.91
CA MET A 372 2.88 -22.05 1.25
C MET A 372 2.56 -21.12 0.08
N LEU A 373 2.81 -19.81 0.22
CA LEU A 373 2.62 -18.85 -0.87
C LEU A 373 3.50 -19.18 -2.09
N LEU A 374 4.73 -19.65 -1.86
CA LEU A 374 5.66 -20.08 -2.90
C LEU A 374 5.19 -21.36 -3.60
N GLU A 375 4.79 -22.38 -2.82
CA GLU A 375 4.30 -23.65 -3.35
C GLU A 375 3.07 -23.48 -4.25
N ASN A 376 2.19 -22.55 -3.88
CA ASN A 376 0.96 -22.26 -4.58
C ASN A 376 1.07 -21.09 -5.57
N ALA A 377 2.27 -20.56 -5.80
CA ALA A 377 2.47 -19.39 -6.64
C ALA A 377 1.94 -19.61 -8.06
N ASN A 378 1.16 -18.65 -8.55
CA ASN A 378 0.58 -18.67 -9.88
C ASN A 378 0.62 -17.27 -10.51
N PRO A 379 1.51 -17.02 -11.50
CA PRO A 379 2.46 -17.98 -12.07
C PRO A 379 3.52 -18.47 -11.07
N ALA A 380 4.06 -19.68 -11.28
CA ALA A 380 5.17 -20.20 -10.47
C ALA A 380 6.46 -19.39 -10.66
N PHE A 381 7.38 -19.47 -9.68
CA PHE A 381 8.64 -18.72 -9.64
C PHE A 381 9.80 -19.34 -10.43
#